data_AF-A9G685-F1
#
_entry.id   AF-A9G685-F1
#
_cell.length_a   1.000
_cell.length_b   1.000
_cell.length_c   1.000
_cell.angle_alpha   90.00
_cell.angle_beta   90.00
_cell.angle_gamma   90.00
#
_symmetry.space_group_name_H-M   'P 1'
#
loop_
_entity.id
_entity.type
_entity.pdbx_description
1 polymer ?
#
loop_
_entity_poly.entity_id
_entity_poly.type
_entity_poly.pdbx_seq_one_letter_code
_entity_poly.pdbx_strand_id
1 'polypeptide(L)'
;MRTFILPLAALLAPLAACTVNGPREPAPEPSSPVEPPEPLSTAAPSAPAPQASATVTATTPAPATTARTATTAPGEEALFGTWSSAACGPRKYERRLSLAKDGSFVAEDRVSPCPPNVACVWSGIVHRKGAFKRADSTLLLSVSEGSQGPGAHPFPTTLTLDPSTGALAETGEGGAFCPYAPAGK
;
A
#
# COMPACT_ATOMS: atom_id res chain seq x y z
N MET A 1 8.77 24.63 -40.05
CA MET A 1 7.44 24.07 -39.79
C MET A 1 7.25 22.88 -40.73
N ARG A 2 7.31 21.64 -40.23
CA ARG A 2 7.13 20.43 -41.05
C ARG A 2 5.97 19.62 -40.44
N THR A 3 4.85 19.65 -41.15
CA THR A 3 3.62 18.93 -40.82
C THR A 3 3.78 17.48 -41.25
N PHE A 4 3.81 16.55 -40.30
CA PHE A 4 3.76 15.12 -40.57
C PHE A 4 2.32 14.63 -40.35
N ILE A 5 1.65 14.27 -41.45
CA ILE A 5 0.36 13.60 -41.47
C ILE A 5 0.66 12.09 -41.53
N LEU A 6 0.25 11.34 -40.53
CA LEU A 6 0.30 9.87 -40.54
C LEU A 6 -1.12 9.31 -40.73
N PRO A 7 -1.30 8.28 -41.58
CA PRO A 7 -2.61 7.74 -41.91
C PRO A 7 -3.14 6.83 -40.81
N LEU A 8 -4.44 7.03 -40.54
CA LEU A 8 -5.28 6.23 -39.66
C LEU A 8 -5.56 4.87 -40.32
N ALA A 9 -4.84 3.83 -39.92
CA ALA A 9 -5.15 2.46 -40.30
C ALA A 9 -6.10 1.83 -39.25
N ALA A 10 -7.39 1.78 -39.59
CA ALA A 10 -8.40 1.08 -38.82
C ALA A 10 -8.26 -0.45 -39.04
N LEU A 11 -7.75 -1.16 -38.04
CA LEU A 11 -7.77 -2.62 -37.98
C LEU A 11 -9.03 -3.07 -37.22
N LEU A 12 -10.08 -3.38 -37.99
CA LEU A 12 -11.23 -4.16 -37.54
C LEU A 12 -10.81 -5.62 -37.39
N ALA A 13 -10.72 -6.10 -36.14
CA ALA A 13 -10.59 -7.52 -35.84
C ALA A 13 -11.96 -8.09 -35.40
N PRO A 14 -12.38 -9.26 -35.90
CA PRO A 14 -13.64 -9.88 -35.52
C PRO A 14 -13.59 -10.47 -34.11
N LEU A 15 -14.64 -10.19 -33.33
CA LEU A 15 -14.92 -10.82 -32.03
C LEU A 15 -15.30 -12.29 -32.25
N ALA A 16 -14.37 -13.20 -32.00
CA ALA A 16 -14.69 -14.62 -31.83
C ALA A 16 -15.32 -14.81 -30.44
N ALA A 17 -16.64 -15.06 -30.41
CA ALA A 17 -17.35 -15.47 -29.21
C ALA A 17 -16.96 -16.90 -28.84
N CYS A 18 -16.16 -17.07 -27.78
CA CYS A 18 -15.92 -18.38 -27.19
C CYS A 18 -17.12 -18.77 -26.30
N THR A 19 -18.09 -19.49 -26.88
CA THR A 19 -19.03 -20.31 -26.10
C THR A 19 -18.31 -21.58 -25.64
N VAL A 20 -17.65 -21.54 -24.48
CA VAL A 20 -17.19 -22.75 -23.78
C VAL A 20 -18.37 -23.30 -23.00
N ASN A 21 -18.99 -24.35 -23.57
CA ASN A 21 -19.97 -25.21 -22.91
C ASN A 21 -19.26 -26.55 -22.68
N GLY A 22 -18.43 -26.61 -21.65
CA GLY A 22 -17.75 -27.84 -21.23
C GLY A 22 -18.66 -28.68 -20.32
N PRO A 23 -18.44 -30.01 -20.23
CA PRO A 23 -19.16 -30.85 -19.30
C PRO A 23 -18.91 -30.34 -17.87
N ARG A 24 -20.01 -30.09 -17.15
CA ARG A 24 -19.99 -29.72 -15.73
C ARG A 24 -19.30 -30.83 -14.94
N GLU A 25 -18.10 -30.54 -14.46
CA GLU A 25 -17.37 -31.40 -13.51
C GLU A 25 -18.30 -31.70 -12.30
N PRO A 26 -18.41 -32.96 -11.85
CA PRO A 26 -19.22 -33.29 -10.69
C PRO A 26 -18.74 -32.47 -9.49
N ALA A 27 -19.67 -31.82 -8.80
CA ALA A 27 -19.36 -31.12 -7.57
C ALA A 27 -18.67 -32.09 -6.61
N PRO A 28 -17.54 -31.72 -5.97
CA PRO A 28 -16.96 -32.53 -4.93
C PRO A 28 -18.01 -32.78 -3.85
N GLU A 29 -18.19 -34.05 -3.47
CA GLU A 29 -19.06 -34.43 -2.36
C GLU A 29 -18.70 -33.61 -1.11
N PRO A 30 -19.69 -33.08 -0.38
CA PRO A 30 -19.45 -32.40 0.87
C PRO A 30 -18.82 -33.41 1.85
N SER A 31 -17.52 -33.28 2.07
CA SER A 31 -16.84 -33.97 3.14
C SER A 31 -17.51 -33.57 4.45
N SER A 32 -17.92 -34.58 5.22
CA SER A 32 -18.63 -34.41 6.48
C SER A 32 -17.91 -33.42 7.40
N PRO A 33 -18.64 -32.59 8.16
CA PRO A 33 -18.03 -31.73 9.15
C PRO A 33 -17.28 -32.61 10.17
N VAL A 34 -15.97 -32.42 10.24
CA VAL A 34 -15.17 -32.95 11.34
C VAL A 34 -15.62 -32.21 12.59
N GLU A 35 -16.24 -32.95 13.49
CA GLU A 35 -16.68 -32.49 14.81
C GLU A 35 -15.46 -31.91 15.56
N PRO A 36 -15.48 -30.63 15.96
CA PRO A 36 -14.41 -30.06 16.76
C PRO A 36 -14.38 -30.76 18.13
N PRO A 37 -13.20 -31.15 18.65
CA PRO A 37 -13.11 -31.60 20.03
C PRO A 37 -13.54 -30.44 20.94
N GLU A 38 -14.48 -30.73 21.84
CA GLU A 38 -14.93 -29.80 22.88
C GLU A 38 -13.71 -29.23 23.63
N PRO A 39 -13.55 -27.89 23.70
CA PRO A 39 -12.57 -27.33 24.60
C PRO A 39 -13.06 -27.51 26.04
N LEU A 40 -12.38 -28.40 26.75
CA LEU A 40 -12.44 -28.53 28.20
C LEU A 40 -12.31 -27.15 28.86
N SER A 41 -13.36 -26.81 29.59
CA SER A 41 -13.42 -25.72 30.56
C SER A 41 -12.18 -25.73 31.47
N THR A 42 -11.35 -24.69 31.41
CA THR A 42 -10.29 -24.44 32.38
C THR A 42 -10.28 -22.97 32.80
N ALA A 43 -10.71 -22.77 34.05
CA ALA A 43 -10.59 -21.64 34.96
C ALA A 43 -10.11 -20.27 34.44
N ALA A 44 -10.98 -19.28 34.67
CA ALA A 44 -10.66 -17.85 34.65
C ALA A 44 -9.65 -17.48 35.76
N PRO A 45 -8.53 -16.79 35.44
CA PRO A 45 -7.75 -16.08 36.43
C PRO A 45 -8.33 -14.67 36.68
N SER A 46 -8.35 -14.31 37.95
CA SER A 46 -8.90 -13.10 38.55
C SER A 46 -8.44 -11.79 37.90
N ALA A 47 -9.40 -10.87 37.80
CA ALA A 47 -9.18 -9.47 37.47
C ALA A 47 -8.26 -8.77 38.49
N PRO A 48 -7.19 -8.08 38.05
CA PRO A 48 -6.49 -7.13 38.89
C PRO A 48 -7.27 -5.81 39.03
N ALA A 49 -7.21 -5.27 40.25
CA ALA A 49 -7.90 -4.08 40.75
C ALA A 49 -7.59 -2.77 39.97
N PRO A 50 -8.48 -1.76 40.05
CA PRO A 50 -8.25 -0.44 39.45
C PRO A 50 -7.12 0.29 40.20
N GLN A 51 -5.99 0.52 39.53
CA GLN A 51 -4.96 1.42 40.03
C GLN A 51 -5.29 2.87 39.67
N ALA A 52 -5.17 3.70 40.70
CA ALA A 52 -5.54 5.09 40.76
C ALA A 52 -4.78 5.99 39.78
N SER A 53 -5.47 7.07 39.43
CA SER A 53 -5.00 8.23 38.69
C SER A 53 -3.64 8.76 39.16
N ALA A 54 -2.73 8.94 38.21
CA ALA A 54 -1.64 9.91 38.32
C ALA A 54 -1.73 10.87 37.13
N THR A 55 -2.28 12.05 37.40
CA THR A 55 -2.21 13.22 36.52
C THR A 55 -0.77 13.72 36.52
N VAL A 56 -0.08 13.60 35.38
CA VAL A 56 1.16 14.36 35.14
C VAL A 56 0.95 15.22 33.90
N THR A 57 0.60 16.48 34.15
CA THR A 57 0.57 17.55 33.14
C THR A 57 2.00 17.95 32.83
N ALA A 58 2.62 17.35 31.81
CA ALA A 58 3.85 17.84 31.22
C ALA A 58 3.51 18.53 29.89
N THR A 59 3.15 19.81 29.99
CA THR A 59 3.00 20.70 28.84
C THR A 59 4.38 21.04 28.31
N THR A 60 4.92 20.20 27.44
CA THR A 60 6.06 20.57 26.60
C THR A 60 5.58 21.63 25.60
N PRO A 61 6.14 22.85 25.57
CA PRO A 61 5.81 23.81 24.53
C PRO A 61 6.21 23.21 23.19
N ALA A 62 5.21 23.00 22.33
CA ALA A 62 5.44 22.67 20.93
C ALA A 62 6.37 23.75 20.33
N PRO A 63 7.48 23.37 19.67
CA PRO A 63 8.23 24.35 18.90
C PRO A 63 7.27 24.95 17.88
N ALA A 64 7.14 26.27 17.90
CA ALA A 64 6.37 27.01 16.91
C ALA A 64 6.99 26.70 15.53
N THR A 65 6.36 25.77 14.81
CA THR A 65 6.63 25.50 13.41
C THR A 65 6.37 26.79 12.67
N THR A 66 7.44 27.53 12.42
CA THR A 66 7.41 28.68 11.55
C THR A 66 7.03 28.13 10.18
N ALA A 67 5.79 28.40 9.76
CA ALA A 67 5.29 28.05 8.44
C ALA A 67 6.11 28.84 7.42
N ARG A 68 7.26 28.27 7.04
CA ARG A 68 8.07 28.76 5.94
C ARG A 68 7.25 28.47 4.70
N THR A 69 6.69 29.50 4.09
CA THR A 69 6.02 29.44 2.80
C THR A 69 7.07 29.00 1.79
N ALA A 70 7.19 27.69 1.57
CA ALA A 70 8.10 27.13 0.60
C ALA A 70 7.54 27.51 -0.78
N THR A 71 8.36 28.21 -1.56
CA THR A 71 8.13 28.35 -2.99
C THR A 71 8.09 26.94 -3.58
N THR A 72 6.89 26.50 -3.95
CA THR A 72 6.60 25.19 -4.54
C THR A 72 7.52 24.97 -5.73
N ALA A 73 8.34 23.92 -5.68
CA ALA A 73 9.22 23.60 -6.80
C ALA A 73 8.35 23.14 -8.00
N PRO A 74 8.72 23.46 -9.26
CA PRO A 74 8.03 22.92 -10.42
C PRO A 74 7.95 21.39 -10.35
N GLY A 75 6.76 20.83 -10.50
CA GLY A 75 6.51 19.38 -10.41
C GLY A 75 6.28 18.85 -8.99
N GLU A 76 6.17 19.71 -7.98
CA GLU A 76 5.73 19.30 -6.64
C GLU A 76 4.24 18.95 -6.62
N GLU A 77 3.42 19.59 -7.45
CA GLU A 77 1.98 19.29 -7.53
C GLU A 77 1.70 17.87 -8.04
N ALA A 78 2.55 17.35 -8.93
CA ALA A 78 2.45 16.00 -9.47
C ALA A 78 2.82 14.90 -8.45
N LEU A 79 3.46 15.28 -7.35
CA LEU A 79 3.87 14.38 -6.27
C LEU A 79 2.69 13.93 -5.41
N PHE A 80 1.73 14.83 -5.20
CA PHE A 80 0.64 14.63 -4.27
C PHE A 80 -0.45 13.74 -4.87
N GLY A 81 -1.11 12.97 -4.01
CA GLY A 81 -2.13 12.02 -4.40
C GLY A 81 -1.78 10.59 -3.99
N THR A 82 -2.47 9.63 -4.60
CA THR A 82 -2.34 8.21 -4.26
C THR A 82 -1.59 7.47 -5.35
N TRP A 83 -0.67 6.64 -4.90
CA TRP A 83 0.27 5.85 -5.69
C TRP A 83 0.10 4.36 -5.33
N SER A 84 0.35 3.46 -6.27
CA SER A 84 0.32 2.01 -6.06
C SER A 84 1.56 1.34 -6.64
N SER A 85 2.15 0.41 -5.89
CA SER A 85 3.28 -0.43 -6.33
C SER A 85 2.94 -1.90 -6.05
N ALA A 86 3.02 -2.75 -7.07
CA ALA A 86 2.58 -4.14 -7.01
C ALA A 86 3.38 -4.99 -6.00
N ALA A 87 4.68 -5.23 -6.24
CA ALA A 87 5.56 -6.00 -5.36
C ALA A 87 6.97 -5.42 -5.46
N CYS A 88 7.74 -5.49 -4.38
CA CYS A 88 9.11 -4.99 -4.39
C CYS A 88 10.01 -5.79 -3.45
N GLY A 89 11.06 -6.40 -4.02
CA GLY A 89 11.98 -7.27 -3.29
C GLY A 89 11.22 -8.37 -2.50
N PRO A 90 11.36 -8.43 -1.16
CA PRO A 90 10.69 -9.44 -0.35
C PRO A 90 9.17 -9.19 -0.22
N ARG A 91 8.69 -7.95 -0.42
CA ARG A 91 7.26 -7.63 -0.37
C ARG A 91 6.54 -8.24 -1.57
N LYS A 92 5.59 -9.14 -1.31
CA LYS A 92 4.78 -9.82 -2.34
C LYS A 92 3.43 -9.16 -2.64
N TYR A 93 3.06 -8.14 -1.87
CA TYR A 93 1.72 -7.55 -1.87
C TYR A 93 1.72 -6.10 -2.29
N GLU A 94 0.61 -5.63 -2.88
CA GLU A 94 0.41 -4.24 -3.28
C GLU A 94 0.63 -3.31 -2.09
N ARG A 95 1.35 -2.21 -2.35
CA ARG A 95 1.45 -1.07 -1.45
C ARG A 95 0.74 0.12 -2.09
N ARG A 96 -0.19 0.73 -1.36
CA ARG A 96 -0.72 2.04 -1.71
C ARG A 96 -0.09 3.10 -0.82
N LEU A 97 0.30 4.22 -1.41
CA LEU A 97 0.94 5.34 -0.73
C LEU A 97 0.21 6.62 -1.11
N SER A 98 -0.32 7.34 -0.13
CA SER A 98 -0.94 8.64 -0.31
C SER A 98 -0.06 9.73 0.28
N LEU A 99 0.35 10.70 -0.55
CA LEU A 99 1.15 11.86 -0.15
C LEU A 99 0.27 13.12 -0.13
N ALA A 100 0.23 13.80 1.01
CA ALA A 100 -0.53 15.03 1.20
C ALA A 100 0.34 16.29 1.12
N LYS A 101 -0.30 17.43 0.84
CA LYS A 101 0.39 18.74 0.67
C LYS A 101 1.01 19.29 1.95
N ASP A 102 0.57 18.81 3.10
CA ASP A 102 1.09 19.20 4.42
C ASP A 102 2.37 18.45 4.81
N GLY A 103 2.88 17.57 3.93
CA GLY A 103 4.05 16.75 4.19
C GLY A 103 3.74 15.46 4.97
N SER A 104 2.47 15.09 5.14
CA SER A 104 2.08 13.81 5.73
C SER A 104 1.89 12.72 4.67
N PHE A 105 2.05 11.46 5.07
CA PHE A 105 1.69 10.32 4.23
C PHE A 105 0.92 9.25 5.00
N VAL A 106 0.13 8.49 4.24
CA VAL A 106 -0.49 7.22 4.67
C VAL A 106 -0.06 6.14 3.69
N ALA A 107 0.29 4.96 4.20
CA ALA A 107 0.59 3.80 3.38
C ALA A 107 -0.16 2.56 3.86
N GLU A 108 -0.52 1.70 2.90
CA GLU A 108 -1.27 0.47 3.12
C GLU A 108 -0.60 -0.68 2.35
N ASP A 109 -0.11 -1.69 3.06
CA ASP A 109 0.26 -2.97 2.43
C ASP A 109 -0.93 -3.91 2.48
N ARG A 110 -1.45 -4.29 1.31
CA ARG A 110 -2.65 -5.12 1.15
C ARG A 110 -2.28 -6.58 1.17
N VAL A 111 -2.11 -7.13 2.37
CA VAL A 111 -1.72 -8.52 2.58
C VAL A 111 -2.90 -9.43 2.24
N SER A 112 -2.76 -10.19 1.16
CA SER A 112 -3.74 -11.19 0.76
C SER A 112 -3.03 -12.50 0.43
N PRO A 113 -3.07 -13.52 1.31
CA PRO A 113 -2.51 -14.83 1.08
C PRO A 113 -3.45 -15.60 0.15
N CYS A 114 -3.53 -15.16 -1.10
CA CYS A 114 -4.25 -15.92 -2.10
C CYS A 114 -3.37 -17.02 -2.65
N PRO A 115 -3.89 -18.25 -2.71
CA PRO A 115 -3.37 -19.24 -3.62
C PRO A 115 -3.35 -18.68 -5.05
N PRO A 116 -2.43 -19.17 -5.90
CA PRO A 116 -2.47 -18.87 -7.33
C PRO A 116 -3.88 -19.11 -7.90
N ASN A 117 -4.35 -18.21 -8.76
CA ASN A 117 -5.64 -18.27 -9.47
C ASN A 117 -6.91 -17.98 -8.65
N VAL A 118 -6.80 -17.39 -7.45
CA VAL A 118 -7.98 -16.99 -6.66
C VAL A 118 -7.87 -15.51 -6.25
N ALA A 119 -8.98 -14.77 -6.38
CA ALA A 119 -9.12 -13.44 -5.78
C ALA A 119 -9.66 -13.59 -4.35
N CYS A 120 -8.89 -13.19 -3.34
CA CYS A 120 -9.35 -13.22 -1.95
C CYS A 120 -9.75 -11.83 -1.47
N VAL A 121 -10.67 -11.86 -0.52
CA VAL A 121 -10.86 -10.77 0.44
C VAL A 121 -9.55 -10.61 1.21
N TRP A 122 -9.01 -9.40 1.27
CA TRP A 122 -7.70 -9.15 1.88
C TRP A 122 -7.70 -9.60 3.34
N SER A 123 -6.76 -10.47 3.70
CA SER A 123 -6.70 -11.03 5.06
C SER A 123 -6.13 -10.05 6.08
N GLY A 124 -5.63 -8.91 5.63
CA GLY A 124 -5.16 -7.84 6.49
C GLY A 124 -4.65 -6.65 5.70
N ILE A 125 -4.64 -5.49 6.34
CA ILE A 125 -4.01 -4.27 5.82
C ILE A 125 -3.00 -3.81 6.86
N VAL A 126 -1.74 -3.68 6.45
CA VAL A 126 -0.72 -3.05 7.28
C VAL A 126 -0.76 -1.56 7.01
N HIS A 127 -1.30 -0.81 7.96
CA HIS A 127 -1.41 0.65 7.88
C HIS A 127 -0.16 1.29 8.45
N ARG A 128 0.33 2.32 7.77
CA ARG A 128 1.44 3.16 8.21
C ARG A 128 1.08 4.62 8.00
N LYS A 129 1.54 5.47 8.89
CA LYS A 129 1.44 6.93 8.77
C LYS A 129 2.77 7.56 9.13
N GLY A 130 3.01 8.73 8.58
CA GLY A 130 4.23 9.45 8.86
C GLY A 130 4.29 10.79 8.17
N ALA A 131 5.51 11.32 8.12
CA ALA A 131 5.85 12.54 7.42
C ALA A 131 6.86 12.24 6.31
N PHE A 132 6.86 13.08 5.28
CA PHE A 132 7.86 13.04 4.24
C PHE A 132 8.52 14.40 4.02
N LYS A 133 9.73 14.37 3.49
CA LYS A 133 10.45 15.56 3.01
C LYS A 133 11.05 15.26 1.65
N ARG A 134 10.98 16.23 0.75
CA ARG A 134 11.65 16.14 -0.55
C ARG A 134 13.06 16.72 -0.45
N ALA A 135 14.04 16.00 -0.97
CA ALA A 135 15.41 16.42 -1.17
C ALA A 135 15.80 16.06 -2.61
N ASP A 136 15.78 17.06 -3.50
CA ASP A 136 16.02 16.91 -4.93
C ASP A 136 15.05 15.91 -5.60
N SER A 137 15.58 14.82 -6.15
CA SER A 137 14.86 13.69 -6.74
C SER A 137 14.58 12.57 -5.73
N THR A 138 14.77 12.82 -4.43
CA THR A 138 14.54 11.83 -3.37
C THR A 138 13.45 12.31 -2.42
N LEU A 139 12.57 11.40 -2.03
CA LEU A 139 11.63 11.55 -0.94
C LEU A 139 12.15 10.80 0.28
N LEU A 140 12.37 11.50 1.38
CA LEU A 140 12.70 10.91 2.67
C LEU A 140 11.41 10.68 3.45
N LEU A 141 11.15 9.44 3.85
CA LEU A 141 9.95 9.02 4.58
C LEU A 141 10.31 8.72 6.04
N SER A 142 9.49 9.22 6.96
CA SER A 142 9.60 8.97 8.39
C SER A 142 8.28 8.44 8.91
N VAL A 143 8.23 7.15 9.24
CA VAL A 143 7.03 6.50 9.82
C VAL A 143 6.91 6.90 11.29
N SER A 144 5.76 7.44 11.68
CA SER A 144 5.42 7.74 13.08
C SER A 144 4.50 6.68 13.70
N GLU A 145 3.62 6.09 12.89
CA GLU A 145 2.67 5.06 13.30
C GLU A 145 2.71 3.91 12.29
N GLY A 146 2.67 2.67 12.77
CA GLY A 146 2.57 1.49 11.90
C GLY A 146 1.96 0.31 12.63
N SER A 147 0.96 -0.33 12.03
CA SER A 147 0.47 -1.60 12.56
C SER A 147 1.52 -2.69 12.37
N GLN A 148 1.61 -3.59 13.34
CA GLN A 148 2.33 -4.84 13.21
C GLN A 148 1.34 -5.90 12.73
N GLY A 149 1.79 -6.81 11.87
CA GLY A 149 0.94 -7.87 11.37
C GLY A 149 1.69 -8.86 10.49
N PRO A 150 1.11 -10.05 10.27
CA PRO A 150 1.65 -11.00 9.29
C PRO A 150 1.74 -10.34 7.92
N GLY A 151 2.89 -10.45 7.27
CA GLY A 151 3.17 -9.80 5.98
C GLY A 151 3.62 -8.33 6.08
N ALA A 152 3.81 -7.78 7.29
CA ALA A 152 4.44 -6.48 7.47
C ALA A 152 5.93 -6.56 7.08
N HIS A 153 6.25 -6.11 5.87
CA HIS A 153 7.62 -5.90 5.43
C HIS A 153 8.14 -4.54 5.88
N PRO A 154 9.47 -4.34 6.01
CA PRO A 154 10.06 -3.03 6.22
C PRO A 154 9.51 -2.01 5.22
N PHE A 155 9.20 -0.82 5.73
CA PHE A 155 8.76 0.30 4.91
C PHE A 155 9.99 1.07 4.43
N PRO A 156 10.06 1.50 3.15
CA PRO A 156 11.18 2.27 2.67
C PRO A 156 11.29 3.59 3.42
N THR A 157 12.51 3.97 3.75
CA THR A 157 12.83 5.30 4.28
C THR A 157 13.08 6.30 3.17
N THR A 158 13.24 5.83 1.93
CA THR A 158 13.55 6.67 0.76
C THR A 158 12.79 6.19 -0.48
N LEU A 159 12.26 7.12 -1.27
CA LEU A 159 11.77 6.89 -2.63
C LEU A 159 12.51 7.79 -3.60
N THR A 160 12.74 7.30 -4.81
CA THR A 160 13.32 8.09 -5.90
C THR A 160 12.21 8.59 -6.82
N LEU A 161 12.31 9.83 -7.27
CA LEU A 161 11.50 10.39 -8.34
C LEU A 161 12.22 10.16 -9.67
N ASP A 162 11.55 9.48 -10.58
CA ASP A 162 11.99 9.40 -11.98
C ASP A 162 11.87 10.79 -12.62
N PRO A 163 12.98 11.39 -13.11
CA PRO A 163 12.96 12.73 -13.68
C PRO A 163 12.17 12.83 -15.00
N SER A 164 11.96 11.71 -15.69
CA SER A 164 11.27 11.67 -16.98
C SER A 164 9.76 11.56 -16.84
N THR A 165 9.28 10.84 -15.81
CA THR A 165 7.85 10.57 -15.61
C THR A 165 7.26 11.25 -14.38
N GLY A 166 8.10 11.70 -13.45
CA GLY A 166 7.68 12.15 -12.12
C GLY A 166 7.18 11.00 -11.22
N ALA A 167 7.28 9.74 -11.66
CA ALA A 167 6.83 8.60 -10.89
C ALA A 167 7.74 8.35 -9.68
N LEU A 168 7.13 7.88 -8.60
CA LEU A 168 7.87 7.42 -7.43
C LEU A 168 8.39 6.00 -7.65
N ALA A 169 9.49 5.65 -7.00
CA ALA A 169 9.99 4.29 -7.02
C ALA A 169 10.67 3.90 -5.72
N GLU A 170 10.44 2.65 -5.30
CA GLU A 170 11.24 2.00 -4.26
C GLU A 170 12.47 1.37 -4.88
N THR A 171 13.55 1.31 -4.10
CA THR A 171 14.68 0.42 -4.40
C THR A 171 14.52 -0.84 -3.56
N GLY A 172 14.24 -1.95 -4.22
CA GLY A 172 14.17 -3.27 -3.63
C GLY A 172 15.54 -3.88 -3.36
N GLU A 173 15.52 -5.11 -2.85
CA GLU A 173 16.73 -5.91 -2.63
C GLU A 173 17.53 -6.07 -3.94
N GLY A 174 18.86 -5.98 -3.83
CA GLY A 174 19.75 -6.05 -5.01
C GLY A 174 19.68 -4.83 -5.94
N GLY A 175 19.04 -3.73 -5.54
CA GLY A 175 18.90 -2.52 -6.35
C GLY A 175 17.76 -2.57 -7.36
N ALA A 176 16.84 -3.53 -7.22
CA ALA A 176 15.68 -3.64 -8.11
C ALA A 176 14.80 -2.39 -8.05
N PHE A 177 14.47 -1.82 -9.22
CA PHE A 177 13.62 -0.64 -9.30
C PHE A 177 12.14 -1.03 -9.33
N CYS A 178 11.38 -0.53 -8.36
CA CYS A 178 9.95 -0.85 -8.20
C CYS A 178 9.12 0.42 -8.35
N PRO A 179 8.59 0.71 -9.55
CA PRO A 179 7.85 1.93 -9.77
C PRO A 179 6.50 1.92 -9.05
N TYR A 180 6.05 3.11 -8.70
CA TYR A 180 4.70 3.41 -8.32
C TYR A 180 3.95 4.03 -9.51
N ALA A 181 2.73 3.57 -9.74
CA ALA A 181 1.80 4.18 -10.67
C ALA A 181 0.75 5.01 -9.91
N PRO A 182 0.24 6.12 -10.48
CA PRO A 182 -0.91 6.83 -9.91
C PRO A 182 -2.10 5.89 -9.76
N ALA A 183 -2.65 5.78 -8.54
CA ALA A 183 -3.75 4.87 -8.25
C ALA A 183 -5.10 5.59 -8.41
N GLY A 184 -5.68 5.55 -9.62
CA GLY A 184 -6.99 6.14 -9.91
C GLY A 184 -7.16 6.76 -11.29
N LYS A 185 -6.46 6.26 -12.31
CA LYS A 185 -6.73 6.58 -13.72
C LYS A 185 -7.34 5.38 -14.42
#